data_AF-A0A226N0N0-F1
#
_entry.id   AF-A0A226N0N0-F1
#
_cell.length_a   1.000
_cell.length_b   1.000
_cell.length_c   1.000
_cell.angle_alpha   90.00
_cell.angle_beta   90.00
_cell.angle_gamma   90.00
#
_symmetry.space_group_name_H-M   'P 1'
#
loop_
_entity.id
_entity.type
_entity.pdbx_description
1 polymer ?
#
loop_
_entity_poly.entity_id
_entity_poly.type
_entity_poly.pdbx_seq_one_letter_code
_entity_poly.pdbx_strand_id
1 'polypeptide(L)'
;MLGMGTEICLALLLLQVWPGPTAFPDFTNPETHEWWYDMVKDFHEQVPFDGMWIDMNEPSNFVEGSQDGCPDTSLEKPPYVPGVFGGRLRAGTICASSQQHLSSHYNLHSLYGLTEAIASHNALLRVRGTRPFVISRSTFAGHGHYAGHWTGDVESSWEQLASSVPEVLLFNLLGVPLVGADICGFAGDTSEELCVRWTQLGAFYPFMRNHNDHGNRPQEPYAFSLAAQDAMRRALRLRYSLLPHLYTLFHRAHVAGDTVARPLFLEFPKDPNTWSVDRQLLWGAGLLVTPVLEQGQTKVSGYFPAGTWYSFTGDSTIHSKGQWILLAAPLDTINVHIRAGHILPLQEPALNTAESRKKGMTVMVALTPDGFARGELFWDDGESWQSFEKGDCTEILFLAARGAVLSQILRAGGHLDGILLEAVTVLGVPSAPQQVLANGVPVEDFSYRSDTQVLHVPMSVPMWEQFVVAWS
;
A
#
# COMPACT_ATOMS: atom_id res chain seq x y z
N MET A 1 -6.87 -4.47 58.80
CA MET A 1 -6.15 -3.19 58.94
C MET A 1 -5.50 -2.92 57.60
N LEU A 2 -6.23 -2.20 56.75
CA LEU A 2 -5.76 -1.68 55.47
C LEU A 2 -5.00 -0.39 55.79
N GLY A 3 -3.71 -0.35 55.47
CA GLY A 3 -2.89 0.86 55.57
C GLY A 3 -3.25 1.79 54.44
N MET A 4 -3.98 2.86 54.77
CA MET A 4 -4.12 4.05 53.93
C MET A 4 -2.73 4.66 53.70
N GLY A 5 -2.29 4.66 52.45
CA GLY A 5 -1.26 5.54 51.91
C GLY A 5 -1.94 6.66 51.13
N THR A 6 -1.68 7.89 51.55
CA THR A 6 -2.28 9.16 51.13
C THR A 6 -2.05 9.53 49.66
N GLU A 7 -3.16 9.93 49.01
CA GLU A 7 -3.31 10.99 48.01
C GLU A 7 -2.33 11.08 46.83
N ILE A 8 -2.69 10.40 45.73
CA ILE A 8 -2.68 11.01 44.39
C ILE A 8 -3.96 10.54 43.66
N CYS A 9 -5.12 11.10 44.04
CA CYS A 9 -6.23 11.18 43.08
C CYS A 9 -5.91 12.36 42.17
N LEU A 10 -5.02 12.15 41.18
CA LEU A 10 -4.98 13.03 40.01
C LEU A 10 -6.38 12.92 39.40
N ALA A 11 -7.16 14.00 39.48
CA ALA A 11 -8.44 14.06 38.78
C ALA A 11 -8.18 13.70 37.32
N LEU A 12 -8.71 12.55 36.89
CA LEU A 12 -8.64 12.13 35.50
C LEU A 12 -9.30 13.24 34.68
N LEU A 13 -8.57 13.75 33.68
CA LEU A 13 -9.09 14.74 32.75
C LEU A 13 -10.34 14.14 32.09
N LEU A 14 -11.53 14.71 32.37
CA LEU A 14 -12.77 14.24 31.78
C LEU A 14 -12.90 14.85 30.38
N LEU A 15 -12.87 13.96 29.39
CA LEU A 15 -12.88 14.26 27.96
C LEU A 15 -14.18 13.75 27.33
N GLN A 16 -14.37 13.93 26.03
CA GLN A 16 -15.59 13.48 25.36
C GLN A 16 -15.31 12.95 23.95
N VAL A 17 -15.68 11.69 23.72
CA VAL A 17 -15.66 11.03 22.39
C VAL A 17 -16.91 10.15 22.25
N TRP A 18 -16.90 9.17 21.33
CA TRP A 18 -18.06 8.33 20.97
C TRP A 18 -18.88 7.75 22.14
N PRO A 19 -18.29 7.14 23.19
CA PRO A 19 -19.06 6.61 24.33
C PRO A 19 -19.52 7.69 25.35
N GLY A 20 -19.21 8.97 25.13
CA GLY A 20 -19.46 10.05 26.08
C GLY A 20 -18.21 10.41 26.90
N PRO A 21 -18.36 10.69 28.21
CA PRO A 21 -17.23 11.00 29.09
C PRO A 21 -16.14 9.93 29.08
N THR A 22 -14.89 10.33 28.87
CA THR A 22 -13.74 9.41 28.72
C THR A 22 -12.48 9.95 29.38
N ALA A 23 -11.56 9.03 29.67
CA ALA A 23 -10.17 9.32 30.00
C ALA A 23 -9.28 8.78 28.87
N PHE A 24 -8.10 9.38 28.68
CA PHE A 24 -7.19 9.04 27.59
C PHE A 24 -5.97 8.30 28.14
N PRO A 25 -5.61 7.12 27.60
CA PRO A 25 -4.42 6.41 28.02
C PRO A 25 -3.14 7.21 27.75
N ASP A 26 -2.18 7.12 28.66
CA ASP A 26 -0.86 7.67 28.44
C ASP A 26 0.08 6.61 27.89
N PHE A 27 0.15 6.50 26.56
CA PHE A 27 1.03 5.53 25.89
C PHE A 27 2.53 5.84 26.03
N THR A 28 2.93 6.89 26.75
CA THR A 28 4.32 7.10 27.15
C THR A 28 4.69 6.40 28.46
N ASN A 29 3.70 5.93 29.22
CA ASN A 29 3.89 5.17 30.44
C ASN A 29 4.05 3.67 30.14
N PRO A 30 5.13 3.00 30.57
CA PRO A 30 5.29 1.55 30.42
C PRO A 30 4.16 0.72 31.04
N GLU A 31 3.56 1.17 32.15
CA GLU A 31 2.43 0.46 32.78
C GLU A 31 1.18 0.47 31.88
N THR A 32 1.00 1.53 31.08
CA THR A 32 -0.09 1.62 30.11
C THR A 32 0.10 0.63 28.95
N HIS A 33 1.34 0.27 28.59
CA HIS A 33 1.58 -0.75 27.57
C HIS A 33 1.16 -2.15 28.04
N GLU A 34 1.44 -2.50 29.30
CA GLU A 34 0.98 -3.78 29.87
C GLU A 34 -0.54 -3.80 30.03
N TRP A 35 -1.14 -2.71 30.53
CA TRP A 35 -2.60 -2.59 30.56
C TRP A 35 -3.22 -2.72 29.16
N TRP A 36 -2.65 -2.06 28.15
CA TRP A 36 -3.15 -2.15 26.77
C TRP A 36 -3.03 -3.57 26.21
N TYR A 37 -1.91 -4.25 26.47
CA TYR A 37 -1.76 -5.66 26.14
C TYR A 37 -2.84 -6.53 26.77
N ASP A 38 -3.11 -6.38 28.08
CA ASP A 38 -4.15 -7.16 28.76
C ASP A 38 -5.53 -6.89 28.16
N MET A 39 -5.87 -5.64 27.85
CA MET A 39 -7.14 -5.30 27.20
C MET A 39 -7.28 -5.92 25.80
N VAL A 40 -6.21 -5.84 24.99
CA VAL A 40 -6.18 -6.45 23.65
C VAL A 40 -6.30 -7.96 23.75
N LYS A 41 -5.59 -8.59 24.68
CA LYS A 41 -5.62 -10.05 24.91
C LYS A 41 -7.01 -10.51 25.34
N ASP A 42 -7.58 -9.89 26.37
CA ASP A 42 -8.88 -10.26 26.94
C ASP A 42 -10.02 -10.07 25.92
N PHE A 43 -9.92 -9.07 25.04
CA PHE A 43 -10.88 -8.91 23.95
C PHE A 43 -10.64 -9.92 22.83
N HIS A 44 -9.40 -10.23 22.48
CA HIS A 44 -9.06 -11.24 21.47
C HIS A 44 -9.52 -12.65 21.87
N GLU A 45 -9.48 -12.99 23.17
CA GLU A 45 -10.03 -14.24 23.72
C GLU A 45 -11.55 -14.37 23.49
N GLN A 46 -12.25 -13.25 23.37
CA GLN A 46 -13.69 -13.22 23.08
C GLN A 46 -13.98 -13.13 21.58
N VAL A 47 -13.19 -12.33 20.86
CA VAL A 47 -13.33 -12.06 19.41
C VAL A 47 -11.94 -12.08 18.78
N PRO A 48 -11.53 -13.15 18.07
CA PRO A 48 -10.18 -13.30 17.55
C PRO A 48 -9.96 -12.43 16.29
N PHE A 49 -9.78 -11.12 16.49
CA PHE A 49 -9.49 -10.17 15.41
C PHE A 49 -8.03 -10.28 14.94
N ASP A 50 -7.80 -10.03 13.64
CA ASP A 50 -6.48 -10.21 13.01
C ASP A 50 -5.60 -8.95 12.96
N GLY A 51 -6.14 -7.82 13.39
CA GLY A 51 -5.44 -6.53 13.38
C GLY A 51 -6.23 -5.44 14.08
N MET A 52 -5.65 -4.25 14.16
CA MET A 52 -6.24 -3.09 14.84
C MET A 52 -6.27 -1.88 13.91
N TRP A 53 -7.45 -1.29 13.77
CA TRP A 53 -7.61 0.04 13.22
C TRP A 53 -7.73 1.02 14.38
N ILE A 54 -6.67 1.79 14.63
CA ILE A 54 -6.59 2.74 15.75
C ILE A 54 -6.90 4.15 15.24
N ASP A 55 -7.99 4.71 15.74
CA ASP A 55 -8.57 5.96 15.28
C ASP A 55 -8.68 6.97 16.44
N MET A 56 -8.96 8.24 16.13
CA MET A 56 -9.16 9.29 17.12
C MET A 56 -7.92 9.62 17.95
N ASN A 57 -6.74 9.29 17.42
CA ASN A 57 -5.48 9.28 18.16
C ASN A 57 -4.54 10.46 17.85
N GLU A 58 -5.10 11.60 17.43
CA GLU A 58 -4.38 12.86 17.39
C GLU A 58 -3.81 13.30 18.75
N PRO A 59 -4.48 13.19 19.92
CA PRO A 59 -5.80 12.62 20.25
C PRO A 59 -6.99 13.56 19.98
N SER A 60 -8.04 13.05 19.35
CA SER A 60 -9.25 13.83 19.04
C SER A 60 -10.17 13.95 20.25
N ASN A 61 -10.81 15.11 20.40
CA ASN A 61 -11.73 15.40 21.50
C ASN A 61 -12.90 16.27 21.01
N PHE A 62 -14.13 15.91 21.38
CA PHE A 62 -15.35 16.63 20.96
C PHE A 62 -15.57 17.93 21.76
N VAL A 63 -14.85 18.10 22.87
CA VAL A 63 -14.79 19.36 23.63
C VAL A 63 -13.40 19.99 23.53
N GLU A 64 -13.30 21.31 23.65
CA GLU A 64 -12.00 22.00 23.60
C GLU A 64 -11.26 21.83 24.93
N GLY A 65 -10.19 21.04 24.94
CA GLY A 65 -9.37 20.81 26.13
C GLY A 65 -9.92 19.75 27.07
N SER A 66 -10.88 20.11 27.93
CA SER A 66 -11.56 19.17 28.83
C SER A 66 -12.96 19.66 29.17
N GLN A 67 -13.77 18.84 29.83
CA GLN A 67 -15.10 19.26 30.31
C GLN A 67 -15.05 20.44 31.29
N ASP A 68 -13.93 20.59 32.02
CA ASP A 68 -13.71 21.69 32.96
C ASP A 68 -12.89 22.85 32.34
N GLY A 69 -12.61 22.79 31.04
CA GLY A 69 -11.72 23.71 30.34
C GLY A 69 -10.24 23.43 30.61
N CYS A 70 -9.38 24.42 30.38
CA CYS A 70 -7.93 24.32 30.60
C CYS A 70 -7.43 25.43 31.52
N PRO A 71 -6.39 25.17 32.34
CA PRO A 71 -5.83 26.18 33.23
C PRO A 71 -5.18 27.33 32.45
N ASP A 72 -5.17 28.53 33.03
CA ASP A 72 -4.51 29.67 32.39
C ASP A 72 -2.99 29.62 32.58
N THR A 73 -2.29 28.96 31.65
CA THR A 73 -0.83 28.76 31.70
C THR A 73 -0.16 29.17 30.39
N SER A 74 1.17 29.36 30.45
CA SER A 74 1.97 29.62 29.25
C SER A 74 2.01 28.45 28.26
N LEU A 75 1.63 27.24 28.66
CA LEU A 75 1.50 26.10 27.74
C LEU A 75 0.17 26.15 26.96
N GLU A 76 -0.91 26.62 27.58
CA GLU A 76 -2.21 26.81 26.91
C GLU A 76 -2.26 28.08 26.06
N LYS A 77 -1.45 29.08 26.42
CA LYS A 77 -1.32 30.38 25.74
C LYS A 77 0.17 30.70 25.51
N PRO A 78 0.87 29.94 24.65
CA PRO A 78 2.27 30.20 24.38
C PRO A 78 2.44 31.57 23.70
N PRO A 79 3.62 32.20 23.81
CA PRO A 79 3.90 33.49 23.19
C PRO A 79 3.81 33.45 21.66
N TYR A 80 3.93 32.26 21.07
CA TYR A 80 3.72 32.00 19.65
C TYR A 80 2.82 30.77 19.48
N VAL A 81 1.73 30.94 18.76
CA VAL A 81 0.82 29.85 18.35
C VAL A 81 1.00 29.65 16.84
N PRO A 82 1.38 28.45 16.37
CA PRO A 82 1.42 28.17 14.94
C PRO A 82 0.04 28.33 14.29
N GLY A 83 -0.02 28.35 12.95
CA GLY A 83 -1.28 28.47 12.19
C GLY A 83 -2.16 27.22 12.23
N VAL A 84 -2.47 26.71 13.43
CA VAL A 84 -3.31 25.52 13.65
C VAL A 84 -4.79 25.84 13.47
N PHE A 85 -5.57 24.81 13.17
CA PHE A 85 -7.03 24.89 13.16
C PHE A 85 -7.57 25.50 14.47
N GLY A 86 -8.57 26.37 14.37
CA GLY A 86 -9.17 27.04 15.54
C GLY A 86 -8.26 28.04 16.29
N GLY A 87 -7.02 28.27 15.83
CA GLY A 87 -6.09 29.27 16.35
C GLY A 87 -5.59 29.03 17.78
N ARG A 88 -5.81 27.82 18.33
CA ARG A 88 -5.47 27.44 19.71
C ARG A 88 -5.00 25.99 19.72
N LEU A 89 -3.98 25.69 20.51
CA LEU A 89 -3.40 24.33 20.57
C LEU A 89 -4.39 23.25 21.00
N ARG A 90 -5.35 23.59 21.86
CA ARG A 90 -6.39 22.68 22.38
C ARG A 90 -7.61 22.49 21.46
N ALA A 91 -7.63 23.14 20.29
CA ALA A 91 -8.76 23.02 19.37
C ALA A 91 -8.85 21.60 18.81
N GLY A 92 -9.94 20.88 19.12
CA GLY A 92 -10.16 19.49 18.71
C GLY A 92 -9.33 18.45 19.47
N THR A 93 -8.68 18.84 20.58
CA THR A 93 -7.83 17.95 21.37
C THR A 93 -7.87 18.32 22.87
N ILE A 94 -6.94 17.79 23.66
CA ILE A 94 -6.87 17.94 25.12
C ILE A 94 -6.05 19.17 25.55
N CYS A 95 -6.06 19.51 26.83
CA CYS A 95 -5.27 20.63 27.36
C CYS A 95 -3.76 20.39 27.16
N ALA A 96 -3.04 21.38 26.64
CA ALA A 96 -1.60 21.27 26.38
C ALA A 96 -0.77 21.09 27.67
N SER A 97 -1.26 21.59 28.79
CA SER A 97 -0.62 21.46 30.11
C SER A 97 -0.89 20.12 30.82
N SER A 98 -1.74 19.25 30.25
CA SER A 98 -1.97 17.91 30.80
C SER A 98 -0.68 17.12 30.88
N GLN A 99 -0.54 16.28 31.91
CA GLN A 99 0.70 15.57 32.21
C GLN A 99 0.64 14.13 31.70
N GLN A 100 1.72 13.73 31.03
CA GLN A 100 2.02 12.35 30.66
C GLN A 100 3.32 11.94 31.36
N HIS A 101 3.64 10.65 31.35
CA HIS A 101 4.76 10.05 32.05
C HIS A 101 6.10 10.68 31.66
N LEU A 102 6.30 10.97 30.38
CA LEU A 102 7.56 11.56 29.90
C LEU A 102 7.60 13.10 29.99
N SER A 103 6.47 13.79 29.85
CA SER A 103 6.39 15.26 29.76
C SER A 103 4.94 15.74 29.76
N SER A 104 4.71 17.06 29.70
CA SER A 104 3.41 17.63 29.33
C SER A 104 2.99 17.27 27.90
N HIS A 105 1.67 17.24 27.66
CA HIS A 105 1.08 17.02 26.35
C HIS A 105 1.49 18.07 25.32
N TYR A 106 1.82 19.30 25.74
CA TYR A 106 2.38 20.33 24.86
C TYR A 106 3.58 19.82 24.06
N ASN A 107 4.45 19.02 24.69
CA ASN A 107 5.63 18.45 24.03
C ASN A 107 5.33 17.13 23.31
N LEU A 108 4.29 16.40 23.75
CA LEU A 108 4.03 15.02 23.35
C LEU A 108 2.82 14.84 22.44
N HIS A 109 2.04 15.90 22.20
CA HIS A 109 0.78 15.86 21.45
C HIS A 109 0.93 15.12 20.12
N SER A 110 1.86 15.57 19.28
CA SER A 110 2.10 14.99 17.97
C SER A 110 2.73 13.59 18.00
N LEU A 111 3.05 13.04 19.18
CA LEU A 111 3.53 11.67 19.35
C LEU A 111 2.44 10.69 19.78
N TYR A 112 1.24 11.16 20.14
CA TYR A 112 0.22 10.32 20.77
C TYR A 112 -0.13 9.10 19.89
N GLY A 113 -0.48 9.33 18.62
CA GLY A 113 -0.78 8.26 17.67
C GLY A 113 0.41 7.32 17.41
N LEU A 114 1.63 7.84 17.35
CA LEU A 114 2.84 7.00 17.24
C LEU A 114 2.99 6.09 18.47
N THR A 115 2.83 6.62 19.68
CA THR A 115 3.00 5.85 20.91
C THR A 115 1.90 4.80 21.10
N GLU A 116 0.67 5.08 20.67
CA GLU A 116 -0.40 4.08 20.62
C GLU A 116 -0.12 3.01 19.56
N ALA A 117 0.40 3.38 18.38
CA ALA A 117 0.77 2.43 17.34
C ALA A 117 1.87 1.46 17.83
N ILE A 118 2.86 1.96 18.57
CA ILE A 118 3.89 1.13 19.22
C ILE A 118 3.27 0.15 20.22
N ALA A 119 2.40 0.65 21.11
CA ALA A 119 1.74 -0.19 22.11
C ALA A 119 0.87 -1.27 21.45
N SER A 120 0.11 -0.90 20.42
CA SER A 120 -0.80 -1.79 19.67
C SER A 120 -0.04 -2.83 18.85
N HIS A 121 1.05 -2.43 18.18
CA HIS A 121 1.94 -3.34 17.47
C HIS A 121 2.48 -4.42 18.41
N ASN A 122 3.02 -4.01 19.56
CA ASN A 122 3.60 -4.94 20.54
C ASN A 122 2.55 -5.84 21.18
N ALA A 123 1.36 -5.30 21.46
CA ALA A 123 0.24 -6.07 21.99
C ALA A 123 -0.21 -7.17 21.00
N LEU A 124 -0.46 -6.81 19.73
CA LEU A 124 -0.83 -7.77 18.68
C LEU A 124 0.23 -8.86 18.48
N LEU A 125 1.51 -8.47 18.46
CA LEU A 125 2.61 -9.43 18.31
C LEU A 125 2.62 -10.45 19.47
N ARG A 126 2.41 -10.00 20.71
CA ARG A 126 2.33 -10.88 21.89
C ARG A 126 1.08 -11.76 21.89
N VAL A 127 -0.06 -11.23 21.44
CA VAL A 127 -1.36 -11.94 21.44
C VAL A 127 -1.44 -12.98 20.34
N ARG A 128 -0.99 -12.65 19.12
CA ARG A 128 -1.14 -13.50 17.93
C ARG A 128 0.11 -14.30 17.59
N GLY A 129 1.30 -13.82 17.96
CA GLY A 129 2.58 -14.45 17.61
C GLY A 129 2.98 -14.31 16.13
N THR A 130 2.18 -13.62 15.32
CA THR A 130 2.40 -13.32 13.91
C THR A 130 2.52 -11.81 13.70
N ARG A 131 2.82 -11.38 12.47
CA ARG A 131 2.98 -9.96 12.12
C ARG A 131 1.72 -9.17 12.51
N PRO A 132 1.88 -8.04 13.19
CA PRO A 132 0.77 -7.17 13.52
C PRO A 132 0.31 -6.40 12.27
N PHE A 133 -1.00 -6.24 12.12
CA PHE A 133 -1.60 -5.35 11.15
C PHE A 133 -2.26 -4.19 11.89
N VAL A 134 -1.59 -3.05 11.93
CA VAL A 134 -2.07 -1.81 12.58
C VAL A 134 -2.24 -0.73 11.52
N ILE A 135 -3.40 -0.10 11.47
CA ILE A 135 -3.69 1.06 10.61
C ILE A 135 -4.05 2.23 11.53
N SER A 136 -3.32 3.34 11.45
CA SER A 136 -3.45 4.49 12.35
C SER A 136 -3.80 5.78 11.63
N ARG A 137 -4.60 6.64 12.26
CA ARG A 137 -4.93 7.96 11.70
C ARG A 137 -3.77 8.92 11.91
N SER A 138 -3.48 9.24 13.16
CA SER A 138 -2.37 10.10 13.53
C SER A 138 -1.04 9.36 13.39
N THR A 139 -0.02 10.08 12.93
CA THR A 139 1.32 9.56 12.68
C THR A 139 2.40 10.58 13.04
N PHE A 140 3.62 10.11 13.26
CA PHE A 140 4.82 10.94 13.39
C PHE A 140 6.01 10.29 12.66
N ALA A 141 7.16 10.97 12.57
CA ALA A 141 8.35 10.41 11.95
C ALA A 141 8.73 9.05 12.59
N GLY A 142 8.92 8.02 11.75
CA GLY A 142 9.20 6.65 12.19
C GLY A 142 7.95 5.74 12.32
N HIS A 143 6.74 6.27 12.11
CA HIS A 143 5.48 5.53 12.21
C HIS A 143 5.43 4.24 11.40
N GLY A 144 5.95 4.26 10.18
CA GLY A 144 5.93 3.12 9.26
C GLY A 144 6.70 1.90 9.73
N HIS A 145 7.49 2.01 10.81
CA HIS A 145 8.10 0.86 11.48
C HIS A 145 7.06 0.00 12.24
N TYR A 146 5.95 0.61 12.68
CA TYR A 146 4.97 -0.04 13.57
C TYR A 146 3.59 -0.22 12.93
N ALA A 147 3.19 0.66 12.00
CA ALA A 147 1.83 0.68 11.47
C ALA A 147 1.75 1.27 10.05
N GLY A 148 0.67 0.93 9.36
CA GLY A 148 0.22 1.65 8.17
C GLY A 148 -0.63 2.88 8.52
N HIS A 149 -1.10 3.56 7.48
CA HIS A 149 -1.88 4.79 7.57
C HIS A 149 -3.00 4.82 6.53
N TRP A 150 -4.09 5.52 6.83
CA TRP A 150 -5.05 5.95 5.82
C TRP A 150 -5.28 7.45 5.94
N THR A 151 -5.55 8.12 4.83
CA THR A 151 -5.55 9.60 4.73
C THR A 151 -6.75 10.28 5.42
N GLY A 152 -7.49 9.56 6.26
CA GLY A 152 -8.61 10.10 7.03
C GLY A 152 -9.90 10.28 6.22
N ASP A 153 -10.74 11.18 6.72
CA ASP A 153 -12.15 11.34 6.38
C ASP A 153 -12.32 12.18 5.09
N VAL A 154 -11.84 11.65 3.96
CA VAL A 154 -11.88 12.32 2.66
C VAL A 154 -13.31 12.40 2.08
N GLU A 155 -13.64 13.48 1.39
CA GLU A 155 -14.94 13.62 0.70
C GLU A 155 -15.03 12.75 -0.57
N SER A 156 -16.22 12.27 -0.89
CA SER A 156 -16.59 11.61 -2.15
C SER A 156 -16.60 12.59 -3.33
N SER A 157 -15.43 13.14 -3.68
CA SER A 157 -15.25 14.12 -4.75
C SER A 157 -14.06 13.81 -5.67
N TRP A 158 -14.10 14.32 -6.90
CA TRP A 158 -13.01 14.16 -7.87
C TRP A 158 -11.72 14.87 -7.43
N GLU A 159 -11.85 15.97 -6.66
CA GLU A 159 -10.71 16.68 -6.10
C GLU A 159 -9.97 15.82 -5.07
N GLN A 160 -10.69 15.12 -4.20
CA GLN A 160 -10.10 14.21 -3.21
C GLN A 160 -9.51 12.96 -3.87
N LEU A 161 -10.18 12.40 -4.90
CA LEU A 161 -9.59 11.36 -5.74
C LEU A 161 -8.24 11.82 -6.31
N ALA A 162 -8.16 13.03 -6.87
CA ALA A 162 -6.91 13.55 -7.44
C ALA A 162 -5.85 13.80 -6.36
N SER A 163 -6.24 14.36 -5.21
CA SER A 163 -5.35 14.72 -4.10
C SER A 163 -4.79 13.51 -3.34
N SER A 164 -5.50 12.38 -3.38
CA SER A 164 -5.01 11.13 -2.81
C SER A 164 -3.68 10.66 -3.42
N VAL A 165 -3.40 10.97 -4.70
CA VAL A 165 -2.17 10.54 -5.38
C VAL A 165 -0.94 11.20 -4.76
N PRO A 166 -0.81 12.54 -4.71
CA PRO A 166 0.32 13.17 -4.03
C PRO A 166 0.43 12.77 -2.56
N GLU A 167 -0.68 12.55 -1.86
CA GLU A 167 -0.66 12.17 -0.44
C GLU A 167 -0.11 10.75 -0.21
N VAL A 168 -0.56 9.77 -0.99
CA VAL A 168 0.01 8.39 -0.96
C VAL A 168 1.50 8.41 -1.31
N LEU A 169 1.90 9.23 -2.28
CA LEU A 169 3.31 9.38 -2.65
C LEU A 169 4.12 10.02 -1.52
N LEU A 170 3.58 11.04 -0.86
CA LEU A 170 4.22 11.71 0.27
C LEU A 170 4.47 10.73 1.42
N PHE A 171 3.48 9.93 1.82
CA PHE A 171 3.67 8.96 2.90
C PHE A 171 4.67 7.87 2.57
N ASN A 172 4.80 7.48 1.29
CA ASN A 172 5.88 6.60 0.86
C ASN A 172 7.26 7.26 1.05
N LEU A 173 7.42 8.55 0.70
CA LEU A 173 8.66 9.30 0.96
C LEU A 173 8.96 9.45 2.45
N LEU A 174 7.93 9.48 3.30
CA LEU A 174 8.04 9.55 4.76
C LEU A 174 8.29 8.17 5.41
N GLY A 175 8.46 7.11 4.61
CA GLY A 175 8.72 5.76 5.12
C GLY A 175 7.49 5.08 5.73
N VAL A 176 6.28 5.47 5.34
CA VAL A 176 5.01 4.81 5.69
C VAL A 176 4.39 4.23 4.41
N PRO A 177 4.99 3.17 3.82
CA PRO A 177 4.60 2.70 2.51
C PRO A 177 3.22 2.03 2.49
N LEU A 178 2.74 1.47 3.62
CA LEU A 178 1.41 0.87 3.74
C LEU A 178 0.37 1.99 3.96
N VAL A 179 0.04 2.68 2.88
CA VAL A 179 -0.85 3.85 2.89
C VAL A 179 -1.86 3.82 1.73
N GLY A 180 -3.02 4.45 1.95
CA GLY A 180 -4.09 4.62 0.96
C GLY A 180 -5.19 5.56 1.44
N ALA A 181 -6.06 5.98 0.53
CA ALA A 181 -7.26 6.75 0.84
C ALA A 181 -8.51 5.83 0.84
N ASP A 182 -9.58 6.27 1.50
CA ASP A 182 -10.85 5.57 1.48
C ASP A 182 -11.48 5.62 0.08
N ILE A 183 -11.53 4.46 -0.57
CA ILE A 183 -11.92 4.33 -1.97
C ILE A 183 -13.40 4.67 -2.13
N CYS A 184 -13.67 5.49 -3.14
CA CYS A 184 -14.97 6.13 -3.44
C CYS A 184 -15.29 7.35 -2.55
N GLY A 185 -14.46 7.65 -1.56
CA GLY A 185 -14.65 8.72 -0.59
C GLY A 185 -15.35 8.23 0.68
N PHE A 186 -15.04 8.88 1.80
CA PHE A 186 -15.64 8.58 3.10
C PHE A 186 -16.88 9.43 3.33
N ALA A 187 -16.77 10.76 3.21
CA ALA A 187 -17.84 11.70 3.49
C ALA A 187 -18.69 12.01 2.24
N GLY A 188 -20.01 11.95 2.38
CA GLY A 188 -20.97 12.23 1.31
C GLY A 188 -21.18 11.08 0.30
N ASP A 189 -22.28 11.14 -0.44
CA ASP A 189 -22.67 10.12 -1.42
C ASP A 189 -21.74 10.13 -2.66
N THR A 190 -21.05 9.02 -2.93
CA THR A 190 -20.32 8.84 -4.19
C THR A 190 -21.26 8.70 -5.40
N SER A 191 -20.73 8.97 -6.59
CA SER A 191 -21.34 8.57 -7.87
C SER A 191 -20.74 7.26 -8.39
N GLU A 192 -21.46 6.56 -9.27
CA GLU A 192 -20.96 5.33 -9.91
C GLU A 192 -19.68 5.59 -10.72
N GLU A 193 -19.63 6.69 -11.48
CA GLU A 193 -18.45 7.06 -12.27
C GLU A 193 -17.23 7.32 -11.38
N LEU A 194 -17.42 8.13 -10.32
CA LEU A 194 -16.35 8.40 -9.35
C LEU A 194 -15.87 7.11 -8.71
N CYS A 195 -16.78 6.24 -8.26
CA CYS A 195 -16.41 5.02 -7.56
C CYS A 195 -15.71 4.01 -8.49
N VAL A 196 -16.06 3.95 -9.78
CA VAL A 196 -15.29 3.17 -10.78
C VAL A 196 -13.87 3.71 -10.91
N ARG A 197 -13.70 5.02 -11.11
CA ARG A 197 -12.35 5.63 -11.24
C ARG A 197 -11.53 5.53 -9.97
N TRP A 198 -12.14 5.71 -8.81
CA TRP A 198 -11.47 5.57 -7.53
C TRP A 198 -11.10 4.11 -7.25
N THR A 199 -11.95 3.14 -7.58
CA THR A 199 -11.58 1.73 -7.45
C THR A 199 -10.42 1.35 -8.38
N GLN A 200 -10.41 1.88 -9.60
CA GLN A 200 -9.32 1.70 -10.55
C GLN A 200 -7.99 2.24 -10.01
N LEU A 201 -7.96 3.47 -9.50
CA LEU A 201 -6.76 4.06 -8.89
C LEU A 201 -6.39 3.36 -7.58
N GLY A 202 -7.38 3.13 -6.71
CA GLY A 202 -7.20 2.55 -5.39
C GLY A 202 -6.69 1.11 -5.42
N ALA A 203 -6.92 0.38 -6.52
CA ALA A 203 -6.26 -0.90 -6.78
C ALA A 203 -4.72 -0.80 -6.77
N PHE A 204 -4.18 0.41 -6.97
CA PHE A 204 -2.75 0.74 -6.91
C PHE A 204 -2.32 1.52 -5.66
N TYR A 205 -3.20 1.73 -4.68
CA TYR A 205 -2.74 2.13 -3.34
C TYR A 205 -2.04 0.94 -2.67
N PRO A 206 -0.89 1.14 -2.00
CA PRO A 206 -0.28 0.07 -1.22
C PRO A 206 -1.24 -0.53 -0.18
N PHE A 207 -2.00 0.31 0.54
CA PHE A 207 -3.14 -0.10 1.36
C PHE A 207 -4.45 0.21 0.62
N MET A 208 -5.28 -0.80 0.36
CA MET A 208 -6.53 -0.66 -0.42
C MET A 208 -7.73 -0.98 0.47
N ARG A 209 -8.54 0.03 0.79
CA ARG A 209 -9.79 -0.11 1.55
C ARG A 209 -10.87 0.76 0.94
N ASN A 210 -12.07 0.21 0.74
CA ASN A 210 -13.29 1.00 0.56
C ASN A 210 -13.95 1.12 1.95
N HIS A 211 -14.23 2.34 2.36
CA HIS A 211 -14.84 2.67 3.65
C HIS A 211 -15.77 3.86 3.45
N ASN A 212 -16.82 3.96 4.26
CA ASN A 212 -17.94 4.88 4.03
C ASN A 212 -18.48 5.39 5.36
N ASP A 213 -18.90 6.65 5.41
CA ASP A 213 -19.48 7.25 6.61
C ASP A 213 -20.92 6.76 6.88
N HIS A 214 -21.33 6.90 8.13
CA HIS A 214 -22.67 6.57 8.59
C HIS A 214 -23.73 7.43 7.89
N GLY A 215 -24.71 6.76 7.28
CA GLY A 215 -25.87 7.43 6.65
C GLY A 215 -25.70 7.72 5.15
N ASN A 216 -24.50 7.54 4.59
CA ASN A 216 -24.28 7.60 3.15
C ASN A 216 -24.92 6.39 2.43
N ARG A 217 -25.11 6.53 1.11
CA ARG A 217 -25.54 5.41 0.26
C ARG A 217 -24.49 4.29 0.23
N PRO A 218 -24.91 3.03 0.08
CA PRO A 218 -23.99 1.90 -0.13
C PRO A 218 -23.05 2.14 -1.31
N GLN A 219 -21.78 1.79 -1.14
CA GLN A 219 -20.73 1.96 -2.15
C GLN A 219 -19.79 0.76 -2.25
N GLU A 220 -20.22 -0.40 -1.76
CA GLU A 220 -19.54 -1.66 -2.01
C GLU A 220 -19.61 -1.97 -3.51
N PRO A 221 -18.61 -2.64 -4.11
CA PRO A 221 -18.61 -2.87 -5.55
C PRO A 221 -19.90 -3.50 -6.09
N TYR A 222 -20.54 -4.41 -5.34
CA TYR A 222 -21.78 -5.08 -5.76
C TYR A 222 -23.03 -4.17 -5.73
N ALA A 223 -22.95 -2.96 -5.17
CA ALA A 223 -24.07 -2.01 -5.09
C ALA A 223 -24.32 -1.27 -6.41
N PHE A 224 -23.38 -1.32 -7.36
CA PHE A 224 -23.42 -0.57 -8.62
C PHE A 224 -23.94 -1.40 -9.80
N SER A 225 -24.10 -0.75 -10.96
CA SER A 225 -24.47 -1.42 -12.21
C SER A 225 -23.49 -2.54 -12.60
N LEU A 226 -23.94 -3.50 -13.42
CA LEU A 226 -23.09 -4.62 -13.87
C LEU A 226 -21.84 -4.13 -14.63
N ALA A 227 -21.96 -3.05 -15.41
CA ALA A 227 -20.81 -2.48 -16.12
C ALA A 227 -19.77 -1.88 -15.16
N ALA A 228 -20.21 -1.19 -14.12
CA ALA A 228 -19.33 -0.68 -13.06
C ALA A 228 -18.69 -1.84 -12.27
N GLN A 229 -19.48 -2.85 -11.89
CA GLN A 229 -18.99 -4.05 -11.24
C GLN A 229 -17.90 -4.76 -12.05
N ASP A 230 -18.06 -4.86 -13.37
CA ASP A 230 -17.06 -5.48 -14.25
C ASP A 230 -15.75 -4.68 -14.27
N ALA A 231 -15.83 -3.36 -14.34
CA ALA A 231 -14.66 -2.48 -14.28
C ALA A 231 -13.93 -2.59 -12.93
N MET A 232 -14.67 -2.53 -11.81
CA MET A 232 -14.15 -2.69 -10.45
C MET A 232 -13.52 -4.08 -10.25
N ARG A 233 -14.17 -5.14 -10.74
CA ARG A 233 -13.66 -6.51 -10.65
C ARG A 233 -12.36 -6.68 -11.43
N ARG A 234 -12.22 -6.06 -12.60
CA ARG A 234 -10.96 -6.07 -13.37
C ARG A 234 -9.84 -5.37 -12.61
N ALA A 235 -10.10 -4.22 -12.00
CA ALA A 235 -9.11 -3.52 -11.18
C ALA A 235 -8.65 -4.38 -9.98
N LEU A 236 -9.59 -5.00 -9.27
CA LEU A 236 -9.29 -5.89 -8.14
C LEU A 236 -8.51 -7.13 -8.59
N ARG A 237 -8.91 -7.80 -9.68
CA ARG A 237 -8.18 -8.97 -10.19
C ARG A 237 -6.76 -8.61 -10.64
N LEU A 238 -6.58 -7.46 -11.28
CA LEU A 238 -5.26 -6.96 -11.65
C LEU A 238 -4.37 -6.76 -10.42
N ARG A 239 -4.89 -6.11 -9.37
CA ARG A 239 -4.17 -5.99 -8.09
C ARG A 239 -3.79 -7.35 -7.53
N TYR A 240 -4.73 -8.29 -7.45
CA TYR A 240 -4.49 -9.63 -6.91
C TYR A 240 -3.41 -10.38 -7.69
N SER A 241 -3.38 -10.23 -9.02
CA SER A 241 -2.32 -10.80 -9.84
C SER A 241 -0.95 -10.18 -9.59
N LEU A 242 -0.90 -8.90 -9.19
CA LEU A 242 0.32 -8.18 -8.89
C LEU A 242 0.79 -8.31 -7.42
N LEU A 243 0.07 -9.03 -6.56
CA LEU A 243 0.44 -9.16 -5.14
C LEU A 243 1.85 -9.73 -4.91
N PRO A 244 2.37 -10.71 -5.67
CA PRO A 244 3.76 -11.16 -5.50
C PRO A 244 4.77 -10.03 -5.76
N HIS A 245 4.51 -9.20 -6.78
CA HIS A 245 5.33 -8.03 -7.06
C HIS A 245 5.20 -6.97 -5.96
N LEU A 246 3.98 -6.60 -5.57
CA LEU A 246 3.72 -5.62 -4.51
C LEU A 246 4.37 -6.04 -3.18
N TYR A 247 4.25 -7.31 -2.82
CA TYR A 247 4.84 -7.87 -1.60
C TYR A 247 6.38 -7.84 -1.64
N THR A 248 6.97 -8.08 -2.82
CA THR A 248 8.41 -7.92 -3.02
C THR A 248 8.86 -6.45 -2.90
N LEU A 249 8.03 -5.49 -3.32
CA LEU A 249 8.29 -4.06 -3.07
C LEU A 249 8.25 -3.71 -1.58
N PHE A 250 7.29 -4.27 -0.83
CA PHE A 250 7.25 -4.11 0.63
C PHE A 250 8.45 -4.73 1.32
N HIS A 251 8.93 -5.89 0.85
CA HIS A 251 10.19 -6.48 1.33
C HIS A 251 11.37 -5.51 1.13
N ARG A 252 11.50 -4.90 -0.06
CA ARG A 252 12.52 -3.88 -0.29
C ARG A 252 12.39 -2.65 0.60
N ALA A 253 11.16 -2.19 0.85
CA ALA A 253 10.91 -1.11 1.79
C ALA A 253 11.40 -1.47 3.20
N HIS A 254 11.10 -2.70 3.66
CA HIS A 254 11.53 -3.22 4.96
C HIS A 254 13.05 -3.31 5.10
N VAL A 255 13.76 -3.89 4.11
CA VAL A 255 15.19 -4.19 4.24
C VAL A 255 16.13 -3.08 3.77
N ALA A 256 15.66 -2.15 2.93
CA ALA A 256 16.50 -1.13 2.30
C ALA A 256 15.94 0.30 2.37
N GLY A 257 14.74 0.50 2.92
CA GLY A 257 14.12 1.83 2.98
C GLY A 257 13.63 2.34 1.62
N ASP A 258 13.40 1.43 0.67
CA ASP A 258 12.80 1.76 -0.63
C ASP A 258 11.33 2.21 -0.49
N THR A 259 10.87 3.01 -1.44
CA THR A 259 9.43 3.34 -1.59
C THR A 259 8.68 2.27 -2.38
N VAL A 260 7.42 1.99 -2.01
CA VAL A 260 6.51 1.08 -2.73
C VAL A 260 5.81 1.81 -3.87
N ALA A 261 4.89 2.72 -3.53
CA ALA A 261 4.36 3.68 -4.49
C ALA A 261 5.31 4.88 -4.55
N ARG A 262 5.78 5.26 -5.73
CA ARG A 262 6.83 6.29 -5.86
C ARG A 262 6.53 7.31 -6.94
N PRO A 263 6.92 8.59 -6.73
CA PRO A 263 6.73 9.62 -7.73
C PRO A 263 7.74 9.43 -8.86
N LEU A 264 7.41 9.90 -10.06
CA LEU A 264 8.27 9.74 -11.23
C LEU A 264 9.64 10.40 -11.00
N PHE A 265 9.70 11.54 -10.31
CA PHE A 265 10.98 12.22 -10.04
C PHE A 265 11.94 11.40 -9.20
N LEU A 266 11.48 10.45 -8.39
CA LEU A 266 12.36 9.62 -7.56
C LEU A 266 13.12 8.61 -8.43
N GLU A 267 12.46 8.11 -9.48
CA GLU A 267 13.04 7.16 -10.43
C GLU A 267 13.78 7.86 -11.59
N PHE A 268 13.33 9.06 -11.98
CA PHE A 268 13.85 9.84 -13.10
C PHE A 268 14.27 11.26 -12.69
N PRO A 269 15.12 11.45 -11.65
CA PRO A 269 15.41 12.76 -11.08
C PRO A 269 16.11 13.72 -12.04
N LYS A 270 16.81 13.18 -13.06
CA LYS A 270 17.52 13.97 -14.09
C LYS A 270 16.59 14.57 -15.15
N ASP A 271 15.33 14.15 -15.19
CA ASP A 271 14.32 14.70 -16.09
C ASP A 271 13.46 15.72 -15.33
N PRO A 272 13.67 17.03 -15.54
CA PRO A 272 12.97 18.08 -14.78
C PRO A 272 11.47 18.09 -15.03
N ASN A 273 10.98 17.49 -16.12
CA ASN A 273 9.54 17.40 -16.38
C ASN A 273 8.83 16.49 -15.38
N THR A 274 9.54 15.62 -14.68
CA THR A 274 8.97 14.70 -13.69
C THR A 274 8.77 15.32 -12.32
N TRP A 275 9.42 16.46 -12.03
CA TRP A 275 9.47 17.06 -10.69
C TRP A 275 8.10 17.52 -10.17
N SER A 276 7.21 17.92 -11.08
CA SER A 276 5.85 18.36 -10.76
C SER A 276 4.78 17.33 -11.12
N VAL A 277 5.14 16.09 -11.48
CA VAL A 277 4.17 15.05 -11.84
C VAL A 277 3.72 14.33 -10.57
N ASP A 278 2.50 14.63 -10.15
CA ASP A 278 1.85 14.07 -8.96
C ASP A 278 0.48 13.42 -9.26
N ARG A 279 0.05 13.41 -10.53
CA ARG A 279 -1.17 12.74 -11.02
C ARG A 279 -0.91 11.37 -11.67
N GLN A 280 0.32 10.88 -11.55
CA GLN A 280 0.75 9.53 -11.93
C GLN A 280 1.56 8.95 -10.78
N LEU A 281 1.58 7.63 -10.67
CA LEU A 281 2.43 6.93 -9.71
C LEU A 281 3.13 5.74 -10.36
N LEU A 282 4.28 5.37 -9.80
CA LEU A 282 4.94 4.11 -10.08
C LEU A 282 4.74 3.14 -8.91
N TRP A 283 4.63 1.84 -9.21
CA TRP A 283 4.96 0.77 -8.26
C TRP A 283 6.38 0.28 -8.52
N GLY A 284 7.26 0.50 -7.55
CA GLY A 284 8.68 0.29 -7.72
C GLY A 284 9.23 1.09 -8.91
N ALA A 285 10.23 0.54 -9.59
CA ALA A 285 10.81 1.15 -10.80
C ALA A 285 10.12 0.73 -12.10
N GLY A 286 9.23 -0.27 -12.05
CA GLY A 286 8.85 -1.08 -13.20
C GLY A 286 7.42 -0.89 -13.72
N LEU A 287 6.50 -0.29 -12.96
CA LEU A 287 5.08 -0.23 -13.31
C LEU A 287 4.51 1.18 -13.16
N LEU A 288 4.15 1.84 -14.26
CA LEU A 288 3.57 3.19 -14.32
C LEU A 288 2.05 3.14 -14.41
N VAL A 289 1.38 3.87 -13.52
CA VAL A 289 -0.08 3.99 -13.46
C VAL A 289 -0.49 5.41 -13.82
N THR A 290 -1.40 5.55 -14.78
CA THR A 290 -1.91 6.83 -15.28
C THR A 290 -3.44 6.85 -15.16
N PRO A 291 -3.98 7.26 -14.00
CA PRO A 291 -5.42 7.25 -13.71
C PRO A 291 -6.17 8.40 -14.40
N VAL A 292 -7.47 8.20 -14.66
CA VAL A 292 -8.41 9.31 -14.94
C VAL A 292 -8.86 9.89 -13.61
N LEU A 293 -8.67 11.20 -13.42
CA LEU A 293 -8.92 11.91 -12.16
C LEU A 293 -9.96 13.03 -12.32
N GLU A 294 -10.66 13.07 -13.44
CA GLU A 294 -11.64 14.12 -13.77
C GLU A 294 -12.91 13.50 -14.34
N GLN A 295 -14.05 14.12 -14.02
CA GLN A 295 -15.37 13.65 -14.42
C GLN A 295 -15.58 13.70 -15.94
N GLY A 296 -16.27 12.68 -16.48
CA GLY A 296 -16.68 12.59 -17.88
C GLY A 296 -15.55 12.26 -18.85
N GLN A 297 -14.32 12.05 -18.37
CA GLN A 297 -13.17 11.84 -19.23
C GLN A 297 -13.07 10.41 -19.74
N THR A 298 -12.78 10.29 -21.04
CA THR A 298 -12.52 9.01 -21.75
C THR A 298 -11.09 8.93 -22.28
N LYS A 299 -10.26 9.92 -21.96
CA LYS A 299 -8.84 10.01 -22.29
C LYS A 299 -8.10 10.67 -21.14
N VAL A 300 -6.80 10.42 -21.03
CA VAL A 300 -5.94 11.06 -20.04
C VAL A 300 -4.59 11.38 -20.65
N SER A 301 -4.02 12.53 -20.31
CA SER A 301 -2.65 12.88 -20.69
C SER A 301 -1.70 12.42 -19.58
N GLY A 302 -0.74 11.55 -19.93
CA GLY A 302 0.30 11.08 -19.01
C GLY A 302 1.69 11.47 -19.50
N TYR A 303 2.58 11.83 -18.58
CA TYR A 303 3.99 11.98 -18.88
C TYR A 303 4.67 10.61 -18.91
N PHE A 304 5.40 10.33 -19.98
CA PHE A 304 6.21 9.12 -20.10
C PHE A 304 7.68 9.54 -20.16
N PRO A 305 8.49 9.19 -19.15
CA PRO A 305 9.94 9.37 -19.20
C PRO A 305 10.57 8.66 -20.40
N ALA A 306 11.75 9.12 -20.81
CA ALA A 306 12.45 8.54 -21.96
C ALA A 306 12.69 7.04 -21.78
N GLY A 307 12.32 6.24 -22.80
CA GLY A 307 12.39 4.79 -22.75
C GLY A 307 11.22 4.10 -23.45
N THR A 308 11.20 2.77 -23.37
CA THR A 308 10.10 1.95 -23.88
C THR A 308 9.19 1.53 -22.74
N TRP A 309 7.89 1.67 -22.96
CA TRP A 309 6.82 1.37 -22.01
C TRP A 309 5.79 0.48 -22.70
N TYR A 310 5.63 -0.74 -22.22
CA TYR A 310 4.66 -1.68 -22.75
C TYR A 310 3.35 -1.53 -21.99
N SER A 311 2.19 -1.59 -22.64
CA SER A 311 0.94 -1.74 -21.89
C SER A 311 0.96 -3.04 -21.09
N PHE A 312 0.33 -3.05 -19.91
CA PHE A 312 0.30 -4.24 -19.05
C PHE A 312 -0.37 -5.45 -19.74
N THR A 313 -1.36 -5.19 -20.59
CA THR A 313 -2.06 -6.19 -21.43
C THR A 313 -1.23 -6.68 -22.62
N GLY A 314 -0.10 -6.02 -22.90
CA GLY A 314 0.76 -6.30 -24.05
C GLY A 314 0.12 -5.95 -25.40
N ASP A 315 -0.91 -5.11 -25.42
CA ASP A 315 -1.63 -4.70 -26.65
C ASP A 315 -0.98 -3.52 -27.39
N SER A 316 -0.07 -2.78 -26.73
CA SER A 316 0.53 -1.58 -27.27
C SER A 316 1.89 -1.29 -26.64
N THR A 317 2.71 -0.53 -27.37
CA THR A 317 4.06 -0.13 -26.94
C THR A 317 4.25 1.36 -27.19
N ILE A 318 4.80 2.05 -26.20
CA ILE A 318 5.15 3.47 -26.26
C ILE A 318 6.67 3.58 -26.26
N HIS A 319 7.23 4.21 -27.30
CA HIS A 319 8.63 4.62 -27.34
C HIS A 319 8.72 6.12 -27.06
N SER A 320 8.90 6.47 -25.79
CA SER A 320 8.91 7.85 -25.33
C SER A 320 10.30 8.47 -25.41
N LYS A 321 10.35 9.76 -25.74
CA LYS A 321 11.54 10.61 -25.65
C LYS A 321 11.54 11.51 -24.40
N GLY A 322 10.65 11.26 -23.44
CA GLY A 322 10.38 12.17 -22.32
C GLY A 322 9.30 13.18 -22.70
N GLN A 323 8.05 12.72 -22.85
CA GLN A 323 6.97 13.51 -23.41
C GLN A 323 5.60 13.16 -22.83
N TRP A 324 4.65 14.09 -22.96
CA TRP A 324 3.25 13.87 -22.65
C TRP A 324 2.56 13.13 -23.80
N ILE A 325 1.72 12.15 -23.46
CA ILE A 325 0.99 11.32 -24.41
C ILE A 325 -0.47 11.25 -23.98
N LEU A 326 -1.39 11.50 -24.93
CA LEU A 326 -2.82 11.34 -24.73
C LEU A 326 -3.22 9.87 -24.94
N LEU A 327 -3.68 9.22 -23.88
CA LEU A 327 -4.09 7.82 -23.86
C LEU A 327 -5.61 7.70 -23.91
N ALA A 328 -6.10 6.66 -24.58
CA ALA A 328 -7.49 6.24 -24.42
C ALA A 328 -7.69 5.69 -23.00
N ALA A 329 -8.78 6.10 -22.35
CA ALA A 329 -9.13 5.68 -21.01
C ALA A 329 -10.66 5.68 -20.86
N PRO A 330 -11.40 4.83 -21.60
CA PRO A 330 -12.83 4.67 -21.36
C PRO A 330 -13.11 4.31 -19.90
N LEU A 331 -14.36 4.45 -19.44
CA LEU A 331 -14.74 4.31 -18.02
C LEU A 331 -14.21 3.02 -17.38
N ASP A 332 -14.08 1.98 -18.19
CA ASP A 332 -13.80 0.62 -17.79
C ASP A 332 -12.28 0.26 -17.80
N THR A 333 -11.43 1.27 -18.04
CA THR A 333 -9.98 1.16 -18.28
C THR A 333 -9.18 2.15 -17.43
N ILE A 334 -8.14 1.63 -16.77
CA ILE A 334 -7.02 2.41 -16.22
C ILE A 334 -5.74 2.08 -16.96
N ASN A 335 -4.95 3.10 -17.31
CA ASN A 335 -3.73 2.92 -18.08
C ASN A 335 -2.58 2.47 -17.16
N VAL A 336 -2.03 1.30 -17.44
CA VAL A 336 -0.93 0.68 -16.69
C VAL A 336 0.14 0.22 -17.68
N HIS A 337 1.37 0.66 -17.48
CA HIS A 337 2.48 0.37 -18.38
C HIS A 337 3.69 -0.20 -17.64
N ILE A 338 4.31 -1.22 -18.21
CA ILE A 338 5.54 -1.84 -17.71
C ILE A 338 6.73 -1.18 -18.38
N ARG A 339 7.69 -0.73 -17.59
CA ARG A 339 8.94 -0.16 -18.09
C ARG A 339 9.84 -1.26 -18.65
N ALA A 340 10.35 -1.07 -19.87
CA ALA A 340 11.38 -1.93 -20.43
C ALA A 340 12.58 -2.09 -19.48
N GLY A 341 13.16 -3.29 -19.43
CA GLY A 341 14.22 -3.68 -18.51
C GLY A 341 13.75 -4.31 -17.20
N HIS A 342 12.44 -4.50 -17.00
CA HIS A 342 11.89 -5.04 -15.75
C HIS A 342 11.21 -6.40 -15.94
N ILE A 343 11.27 -7.23 -14.90
CA ILE A 343 10.55 -8.51 -14.82
C ILE A 343 9.63 -8.47 -13.60
N LEU A 344 8.35 -8.81 -13.79
CA LEU A 344 7.33 -8.79 -12.74
C LEU A 344 6.83 -10.22 -12.46
N PRO A 345 6.90 -10.71 -11.21
CA PRO A 345 6.22 -11.94 -10.82
C PRO A 345 4.72 -11.66 -10.60
N LEU A 346 3.88 -12.50 -11.19
CA LEU A 346 2.42 -12.46 -11.10
C LEU A 346 1.90 -13.79 -10.57
N GLN A 347 0.68 -13.80 -10.04
CA GLN A 347 -0.02 -15.00 -9.61
C GLN A 347 -1.47 -15.02 -10.14
N GLU A 348 -2.04 -16.21 -10.36
CA GLU A 348 -3.47 -16.29 -10.68
C GLU A 348 -4.29 -15.69 -9.51
N PRO A 349 -5.22 -14.76 -9.77
CA PRO A 349 -5.94 -14.10 -8.70
C PRO A 349 -7.08 -14.98 -8.18
N ALA A 350 -7.40 -14.86 -6.88
CA ALA A 350 -8.54 -15.50 -6.24
C ALA A 350 -9.34 -14.47 -5.40
N LEU A 351 -10.39 -14.92 -4.71
CA LEU A 351 -11.23 -14.03 -3.88
C LEU A 351 -10.54 -13.54 -2.61
N ASN A 352 -9.49 -14.24 -2.15
CA ASN A 352 -8.68 -13.87 -0.99
C ASN A 352 -7.24 -14.37 -1.19
N THR A 353 -6.32 -13.87 -0.36
CA THR A 353 -4.89 -14.21 -0.46
C THR A 353 -4.57 -15.64 -0.02
N ALA A 354 -5.34 -16.22 0.91
CA ALA A 354 -5.17 -17.61 1.31
C ALA A 354 -5.37 -18.58 0.13
N GLU A 355 -6.29 -18.27 -0.78
CA GLU A 355 -6.51 -19.03 -2.00
C GLU A 355 -5.57 -18.61 -3.13
N SER A 356 -5.33 -17.30 -3.34
CA SER A 356 -4.48 -16.86 -4.45
C SER A 356 -3.03 -17.33 -4.27
N ARG A 357 -2.53 -17.37 -3.02
CA ARG A 357 -1.17 -17.82 -2.71
C ARG A 357 -0.89 -19.28 -3.07
N LYS A 358 -1.94 -20.10 -3.25
CA LYS A 358 -1.85 -21.51 -3.67
C LYS A 358 -1.85 -21.68 -5.19
N LYS A 359 -2.10 -20.60 -5.96
CA LYS A 359 -2.19 -20.67 -7.41
C LYS A 359 -0.84 -20.57 -8.09
N GLY A 360 -0.77 -20.99 -9.35
CA GLY A 360 0.43 -20.85 -10.15
C GLY A 360 0.78 -19.40 -10.48
N MET A 361 2.04 -19.21 -10.83
CA MET A 361 2.65 -17.93 -11.11
C MET A 361 2.90 -17.73 -12.60
N THR A 362 2.94 -16.47 -13.02
CA THR A 362 3.41 -16.05 -14.34
C THR A 362 4.55 -15.06 -14.18
N VAL A 363 5.59 -15.18 -15.00
CA VAL A 363 6.68 -14.20 -15.04
C VAL A 363 6.52 -13.33 -16.28
N MET A 364 6.29 -12.03 -16.08
CA MET A 364 6.16 -11.05 -17.16
C MET A 364 7.47 -10.30 -17.36
N VAL A 365 8.08 -10.46 -18.54
CA VAL A 365 9.41 -9.94 -18.90
C VAL A 365 9.25 -8.80 -19.90
N ALA A 366 9.57 -7.57 -19.51
CA ALA A 366 9.58 -6.42 -20.41
C ALA A 366 11.01 -6.14 -20.89
N LEU A 367 11.35 -6.53 -22.13
CA LEU A 367 12.71 -6.40 -22.64
C LEU A 367 13.07 -4.94 -22.95
N THR A 368 14.33 -4.57 -22.75
CA THR A 368 14.91 -3.41 -23.45
C THR A 368 15.07 -3.70 -24.94
N PRO A 369 15.28 -2.68 -25.80
CA PRO A 369 15.65 -2.91 -27.20
C PRO A 369 16.87 -3.80 -27.39
N ASP A 370 17.78 -3.82 -26.41
CA ASP A 370 18.98 -4.68 -26.40
C ASP A 370 18.70 -6.09 -25.83
N GLY A 371 17.45 -6.41 -25.49
CA GLY A 371 17.01 -7.73 -25.04
C GLY A 371 17.32 -8.03 -23.57
N PHE A 372 17.45 -7.00 -22.72
CA PHE A 372 17.71 -7.18 -21.28
C PHE A 372 16.47 -6.93 -20.43
N ALA A 373 16.34 -7.68 -19.33
CA ALA A 373 15.43 -7.33 -18.24
C ALA A 373 15.90 -7.96 -16.92
N ARG A 374 15.53 -7.34 -15.80
CA ARG A 374 15.80 -7.84 -14.45
C ARG A 374 14.57 -7.69 -13.56
N GLY A 375 14.34 -8.67 -12.70
CA GLY A 375 13.35 -8.58 -11.63
C GLY A 375 13.66 -9.55 -10.53
N GLU A 376 12.77 -9.65 -9.57
CA GLU A 376 12.96 -10.45 -8.37
C GLU A 376 11.61 -10.85 -7.77
N LEU A 377 11.65 -11.87 -6.92
CA LEU A 377 10.56 -12.33 -6.09
C LEU A 377 11.07 -12.59 -4.68
N PHE A 378 10.39 -12.02 -3.69
CA PHE A 378 10.47 -12.42 -2.29
C PHE A 378 9.23 -13.22 -1.90
N TRP A 379 9.43 -14.35 -1.22
CA TRP A 379 8.33 -15.21 -0.80
C TRP A 379 8.60 -15.85 0.56
N ASP A 380 7.65 -15.78 1.47
CA ASP A 380 7.65 -16.46 2.77
C ASP A 380 6.22 -16.95 3.07
N ASP A 381 5.94 -17.36 4.31
CA ASP A 381 4.60 -17.82 4.70
C ASP A 381 3.52 -16.72 4.65
N GLY A 382 3.91 -15.44 4.60
CA GLY A 382 3.04 -14.28 4.50
C GLY A 382 2.70 -13.62 5.83
N GLU A 383 3.01 -14.23 6.98
CA GLU A 383 2.55 -13.73 8.28
C GLU A 383 3.53 -13.90 9.45
N SER A 384 4.51 -14.80 9.38
CA SER A 384 5.43 -15.01 10.51
C SER A 384 6.26 -13.77 10.84
N TRP A 385 6.39 -13.49 12.13
CA TRP A 385 7.27 -12.45 12.61
C TRP A 385 8.74 -12.81 12.35
N GLN A 386 9.46 -11.88 11.71
CA GLN A 386 10.89 -11.99 11.38
C GLN A 386 11.27 -13.19 10.49
N SER A 387 10.42 -13.54 9.52
CA SER A 387 10.74 -14.60 8.53
C SER A 387 12.07 -14.34 7.82
N PHE A 388 12.30 -13.11 7.35
CA PHE A 388 13.52 -12.74 6.63
C PHE A 388 14.78 -12.82 7.50
N GLU A 389 14.74 -12.27 8.71
CA GLU A 389 15.87 -12.27 9.65
C GLU A 389 16.22 -13.69 10.13
N LYS A 390 15.21 -14.56 10.24
CA LYS A 390 15.40 -15.98 10.57
C LYS A 390 15.81 -16.84 9.38
N GLY A 391 15.81 -16.28 8.17
CA GLY A 391 16.14 -17.01 6.94
C GLY A 391 15.01 -17.90 6.39
N ASP A 392 13.80 -17.79 6.93
CA ASP A 392 12.63 -18.58 6.53
C ASP A 392 11.88 -17.94 5.35
N CYS A 393 12.58 -17.81 4.22
CA CYS A 393 12.06 -17.18 3.02
C CYS A 393 12.82 -17.65 1.76
N THR A 394 12.18 -17.48 0.61
CA THR A 394 12.72 -17.71 -0.73
C THR A 394 12.94 -16.38 -1.42
N GLU A 395 14.13 -16.20 -2.00
CA GLU A 395 14.51 -15.03 -2.79
C GLU A 395 14.98 -15.50 -4.17
N ILE A 396 14.31 -15.03 -5.23
CA ILE A 396 14.62 -15.39 -6.62
C ILE A 396 14.95 -14.13 -7.40
N LEU A 397 16.04 -14.17 -8.15
CA LEU A 397 16.41 -13.18 -9.15
C LEU A 397 16.01 -13.69 -10.53
N PHE A 398 15.34 -12.86 -11.33
CA PHE A 398 15.08 -13.13 -12.74
C PHE A 398 15.99 -12.27 -13.62
N LEU A 399 16.57 -12.88 -14.64
CA LEU A 399 17.42 -12.20 -15.62
C LEU A 399 17.01 -12.61 -17.03
N ALA A 400 16.78 -11.63 -17.90
CA ALA A 400 16.63 -11.85 -19.32
C ALA A 400 17.81 -11.24 -20.07
N ALA A 401 18.41 -12.02 -20.97
CA ALA A 401 19.49 -11.60 -21.86
C ALA A 401 19.63 -12.60 -23.01
N ARG A 402 20.08 -12.14 -24.18
CA ARG A 402 20.46 -13.01 -25.33
C ARG A 402 19.39 -14.03 -25.75
N GLY A 403 18.13 -13.62 -25.76
CA GLY A 403 17.02 -14.50 -26.15
C GLY A 403 16.66 -15.56 -25.12
N ALA A 404 16.99 -15.35 -23.84
CA ALA A 404 16.59 -16.24 -22.76
C ALA A 404 16.21 -15.45 -21.51
N VAL A 405 15.34 -16.05 -20.69
CA VAL A 405 15.07 -15.66 -19.30
C VAL A 405 15.44 -16.83 -18.39
N LEU A 406 16.09 -16.53 -17.28
CA LEU A 406 16.47 -17.51 -16.26
C LEU A 406 16.09 -17.04 -14.86
N SER A 407 15.81 -18.00 -13.98
CA SER A 407 15.72 -17.77 -12.53
C SER A 407 17.01 -18.19 -11.83
N GLN A 408 17.42 -17.39 -10.86
CA GLN A 408 18.51 -17.69 -9.95
C GLN A 408 17.97 -17.61 -8.52
N ILE A 409 17.98 -18.74 -7.83
CA ILE A 409 17.60 -18.82 -6.41
C ILE A 409 18.75 -18.26 -5.58
N LEU A 410 18.52 -17.13 -4.92
CA LEU A 410 19.46 -16.46 -4.01
C LEU A 410 19.37 -17.04 -2.60
N ARG A 411 18.14 -17.39 -2.20
CA ARG A 411 17.83 -18.07 -0.94
C ARG A 411 16.66 -19.03 -1.19
N ALA A 412 16.76 -20.24 -0.65
CA ALA A 412 15.73 -21.26 -0.76
C ALA A 412 15.08 -21.51 0.60
N GLY A 413 13.78 -21.24 0.71
CA GLY A 413 12.91 -21.63 1.81
C GLY A 413 11.78 -22.55 1.30
N GLY A 414 11.07 -23.22 2.22
CA GLY A 414 10.05 -24.22 1.85
C GLY A 414 8.67 -23.65 1.48
N HIS A 415 8.43 -22.35 1.68
CA HIS A 415 7.10 -21.75 1.51
C HIS A 415 6.63 -21.58 0.06
N LEU A 416 7.52 -21.81 -0.91
CA LEU A 416 7.19 -21.78 -2.35
C LEU A 416 6.92 -23.20 -2.91
N ASP A 417 7.11 -24.23 -2.10
CA ASP A 417 6.92 -25.63 -2.52
C ASP A 417 5.47 -25.87 -2.97
N GLY A 418 5.31 -26.49 -4.13
CA GLY A 418 4.00 -26.75 -4.74
C GLY A 418 3.47 -25.63 -5.64
N ILE A 419 4.11 -24.45 -5.67
CA ILE A 419 3.74 -23.37 -6.61
C ILE A 419 4.42 -23.56 -7.97
N LEU A 420 3.61 -23.72 -9.01
CA LEU A 420 4.09 -23.89 -10.38
C LEU A 420 4.24 -22.55 -11.09
N LEU A 421 5.27 -22.43 -11.93
CA LEU A 421 5.33 -21.43 -13.00
C LEU A 421 4.48 -21.93 -14.16
N GLU A 422 3.36 -21.25 -14.41
CA GLU A 422 2.37 -21.60 -15.43
C GLU A 422 2.67 -20.93 -16.78
N ALA A 423 3.35 -19.79 -16.77
CA ALA A 423 3.70 -19.11 -18.01
C ALA A 423 4.87 -18.12 -17.86
N VAL A 424 5.56 -17.90 -18.97
CA VAL A 424 6.43 -16.75 -19.19
C VAL A 424 5.86 -15.92 -20.34
N THR A 425 5.62 -14.64 -20.08
CA THR A 425 5.20 -13.67 -21.12
C THR A 425 6.33 -12.68 -21.34
N VAL A 426 6.85 -12.62 -22.57
CA VAL A 426 7.97 -11.75 -22.95
C VAL A 426 7.48 -10.66 -23.91
N LEU A 427 7.62 -9.41 -23.49
CA LEU A 427 7.27 -8.21 -24.24
C LEU A 427 8.52 -7.67 -24.95
N GLY A 428 8.38 -7.29 -26.22
CA GLY A 428 9.48 -6.72 -26.99
C GLY A 428 10.38 -7.76 -27.66
N VAL A 429 9.85 -8.93 -28.01
CA VAL A 429 10.59 -9.93 -28.80
C VAL A 429 10.55 -9.48 -30.28
N PRO A 430 11.70 -9.11 -30.89
CA PRO A 430 11.70 -8.37 -32.15
C PRO A 430 11.24 -9.18 -33.37
N SER A 431 11.37 -10.50 -33.32
CA SER A 431 11.03 -11.42 -34.41
C SER A 431 10.37 -12.68 -33.88
N ALA A 432 9.48 -13.27 -34.68
CA ALA A 432 8.82 -14.53 -34.32
C ALA A 432 9.87 -15.63 -34.08
N PRO A 433 9.92 -16.26 -32.90
CA PRO A 433 10.85 -17.34 -32.64
C PRO A 433 10.43 -18.57 -33.44
N GLN A 434 11.42 -19.27 -34.01
CA GLN A 434 11.23 -20.57 -34.66
C GLN A 434 11.15 -21.70 -33.65
N GLN A 435 11.81 -21.52 -32.50
CA GLN A 435 11.85 -22.49 -31.42
C GLN A 435 11.85 -21.78 -30.07
N VAL A 436 11.17 -22.40 -29.11
CA VAL A 436 11.23 -22.02 -27.69
C VAL A 436 11.57 -23.27 -26.88
N LEU A 437 12.52 -23.15 -25.96
CA LEU A 437 13.01 -24.22 -25.09
C LEU A 437 12.76 -23.85 -23.63
N ALA A 438 12.19 -24.77 -22.86
CA ALA A 438 12.13 -24.71 -21.40
C ALA A 438 13.08 -25.77 -20.83
N ASN A 439 14.07 -25.36 -20.05
CA ASN A 439 15.11 -26.23 -19.47
C ASN A 439 15.79 -27.13 -20.52
N GLY A 440 16.00 -26.60 -21.73
CA GLY A 440 16.61 -27.31 -22.86
C GLY A 440 15.65 -28.22 -23.64
N VAL A 441 14.38 -28.34 -23.22
CA VAL A 441 13.36 -29.15 -23.90
C VAL A 441 12.44 -28.23 -24.72
N PRO A 442 12.15 -28.54 -25.99
CA PRO A 442 11.17 -27.78 -26.78
C PRO A 442 9.81 -27.71 -26.07
N VAL A 443 9.24 -26.51 -25.98
CA VAL A 443 7.87 -26.34 -25.47
C VAL A 443 6.87 -26.81 -26.51
N GLU A 444 5.79 -27.46 -26.06
CA GLU A 444 4.77 -28.01 -26.96
C GLU A 444 3.90 -26.92 -27.61
N ASP A 445 3.64 -25.84 -26.88
CA ASP A 445 2.82 -24.72 -27.33
C ASP A 445 3.47 -23.38 -26.91
N PHE A 446 3.47 -22.42 -27.82
CA PHE A 446 3.77 -21.02 -27.56
C PHE A 446 3.07 -20.16 -28.61
N SER A 447 2.73 -18.92 -28.24
CA SER A 447 2.14 -17.97 -29.19
C SER A 447 3.01 -16.72 -29.31
N TYR A 448 3.09 -16.19 -30.53
CA TYR A 448 3.77 -14.93 -30.81
C TYR A 448 2.85 -13.99 -31.59
N ARG A 449 2.64 -12.80 -31.05
CA ARG A 449 1.89 -11.73 -31.70
C ARG A 449 2.86 -10.76 -32.37
N SER A 450 2.91 -10.77 -33.70
CA SER A 450 3.88 -9.96 -34.47
C SER A 450 3.58 -8.45 -34.46
N ASP A 451 2.32 -8.08 -34.29
CA ASP A 451 1.86 -6.68 -34.20
C ASP A 451 2.29 -6.00 -32.90
N THR A 452 2.36 -6.78 -31.82
CA THR A 452 2.66 -6.30 -30.46
C THR A 452 3.99 -6.81 -29.90
N GLN A 453 4.70 -7.67 -30.65
CA GLN A 453 5.99 -8.26 -30.28
C GLN A 453 5.95 -8.99 -28.93
N VAL A 454 4.84 -9.71 -28.69
CA VAL A 454 4.61 -10.47 -27.44
C VAL A 454 4.74 -11.96 -27.71
N LEU A 455 5.66 -12.59 -26.99
CA LEU A 455 5.80 -14.04 -26.89
C LEU A 455 5.14 -14.52 -25.59
N HIS A 456 4.26 -15.51 -25.68
CA HIS A 456 3.65 -16.16 -24.53
C HIS A 456 3.99 -17.65 -24.55
N VAL A 457 4.58 -18.13 -23.46
CA VAL A 457 5.08 -19.50 -23.31
C VAL A 457 4.38 -20.14 -22.11
N PRO A 458 3.30 -20.90 -22.33
CA PRO A 458 2.72 -21.76 -21.31
C PRO A 458 3.71 -22.83 -20.88
N MET A 459 3.78 -23.11 -19.59
CA MET A 459 4.64 -24.14 -19.04
C MET A 459 4.12 -24.66 -17.70
N SER A 460 4.76 -25.69 -17.17
CA SER A 460 4.46 -26.23 -15.84
C SER A 460 5.76 -26.70 -15.23
N VAL A 461 6.47 -25.78 -14.60
CA VAL A 461 7.74 -26.06 -13.92
C VAL A 461 7.69 -25.57 -12.47
N PRO A 462 8.37 -26.25 -11.54
CA PRO A 462 8.46 -25.78 -10.15
C PRO A 462 9.05 -24.36 -10.06
N MET A 463 8.35 -23.44 -9.36
CA MET A 463 8.86 -22.08 -9.16
C MET A 463 10.05 -22.04 -8.18
N TRP A 464 10.15 -23.05 -7.31
CA TRP A 464 11.23 -23.21 -6.33
C TRP A 464 12.50 -23.87 -6.91
N GLU A 465 12.51 -24.21 -8.20
CA GLU A 465 13.69 -24.70 -8.92
C GLU A 465 14.20 -23.66 -9.93
N GLN A 466 15.49 -23.74 -10.27
CA GLN A 466 16.03 -22.91 -11.34
C GLN A 466 15.41 -23.32 -12.68
N PHE A 467 14.93 -22.34 -13.44
CA PHE A 467 14.41 -22.54 -14.79
C PHE A 467 15.12 -21.65 -15.79
N VAL A 468 15.16 -22.09 -17.05
CA VAL A 468 15.61 -21.31 -18.20
C VAL A 468 14.60 -21.45 -19.32
N VAL A 469 14.09 -20.35 -19.83
CA VAL A 469 13.27 -20.29 -21.04
C VAL A 469 14.04 -19.53 -22.11
N ALA A 470 14.37 -20.18 -23.23
CA ALA A 470 15.12 -19.60 -24.34
C ALA A 470 14.29 -19.61 -25.63
N TRP A 471 14.48 -18.62 -26.49
CA TRP A 471 13.83 -18.47 -27.78
C TRP A 471 14.82 -18.04 -28.86
N SER A 472 14.65 -18.54 -30.08
CA SER A 472 15.54 -18.27 -31.23
C SER A 472 14.79 -18.18 -32.54
#